data_AF-A0A0P7ZWW7-F1
#
_entry.id   AF-A0A0P7ZWW7-F1
#
_cell.length_a   1.000
_cell.length_b   1.000
_cell.length_c   1.000
_cell.angle_alpha   90.00
_cell.angle_beta   90.00
_cell.angle_gamma   90.00
#
_symmetry.space_group_name_H-M   'P 1'
#
loop_
_entity.id
_entity.type
_entity.pdbx_description
1 polymer ?
#
loop_
_entity_poly.entity_id
_entity_poly.type
_entity_poly.pdbx_seq_one_letter_code
_entity_poly.pdbx_strand_id
1 'polypeptide(L)'
;MCPKKDKSRPIKTSKDSDKTDGDANPLQFLKRNGQAAWEAVKKQVNPDFSQEEDDSSKQNLYQNPPFDIEDTDPENSRETIANTDHQPITDHQPIYVQQRITAELCLIVPAWLVSNLTPPQTLTREEICHLIDNCAYFCCLPSRDLDSLEQDLQPTSEPILHSERDVYIRIQIENGEDMIDNSSCYGLKKRLPQTETGELQERLLLANLSGRQHFNRI
;
A
#
# COMPACT_ATOMS: atom_id res chain seq x y z
N MET A 1 -9.50 -5.16 -84.24
CA MET A 1 -10.70 -4.30 -84.08
C MET A 1 -11.49 -4.79 -82.89
N CYS A 2 -11.70 -3.94 -81.88
CA CYS A 2 -12.38 -4.20 -80.60
C CYS A 2 -13.94 -4.18 -80.77
N PRO A 3 -14.76 -4.16 -79.70
CA PRO A 3 -15.08 -5.25 -78.75
C PRO A 3 -16.61 -5.32 -78.44
N LYS A 4 -17.16 -6.45 -77.94
CA LYS A 4 -18.49 -6.54 -77.28
C LYS A 4 -18.49 -7.80 -76.39
N LYS A 5 -19.03 -7.89 -75.17
CA LYS A 5 -19.89 -7.03 -74.34
C LYS A 5 -19.89 -7.63 -72.93
N ASP A 6 -19.93 -6.75 -71.93
CA ASP A 6 -20.31 -7.01 -70.54
C ASP A 6 -21.60 -7.84 -70.38
N LYS A 7 -21.60 -8.75 -69.40
CA LYS A 7 -22.82 -9.19 -68.68
C LYS A 7 -22.49 -9.45 -67.21
N SER A 8 -22.77 -8.44 -66.41
CA SER A 8 -22.97 -8.49 -64.96
C SER A 8 -24.14 -9.40 -64.59
N ARG A 9 -24.05 -10.13 -63.46
CA ARG A 9 -25.15 -10.73 -62.67
C ARG A 9 -24.59 -11.42 -61.41
N PRO A 10 -25.38 -11.69 -60.36
CA PRO A 10 -25.86 -10.72 -59.37
C PRO A 10 -25.47 -11.10 -57.93
N ILE A 11 -25.62 -10.13 -57.02
CA ILE A 11 -25.49 -10.26 -55.55
C ILE A 11 -26.52 -11.26 -55.03
N LYS A 12 -26.07 -12.29 -54.30
CA LYS A 12 -26.92 -13.15 -53.48
C LYS A 12 -26.83 -12.70 -52.03
N THR A 13 -27.95 -12.17 -51.54
CA THR A 13 -28.25 -12.01 -50.12
C THR A 13 -28.53 -13.38 -49.51
N SER A 14 -27.75 -13.78 -48.51
CA SER A 14 -28.10 -14.89 -47.61
C SER A 14 -28.58 -14.30 -46.29
N LYS A 15 -29.89 -14.38 -46.08
CA LYS A 15 -30.53 -14.27 -44.77
C LYS A 15 -31.29 -15.56 -44.64
N ASP A 16 -30.83 -16.46 -43.78
CA ASP A 16 -31.69 -17.37 -43.05
C ASP A 16 -30.95 -17.81 -41.78
N SER A 17 -31.62 -17.45 -40.71
CA SER A 17 -31.46 -17.88 -39.33
C SER A 17 -31.76 -19.37 -39.18
N ASP A 18 -30.92 -20.07 -38.42
CA ASP A 18 -31.39 -21.26 -37.71
C ASP A 18 -30.86 -21.28 -36.27
N LYS A 19 -31.76 -21.70 -35.38
CA LYS A 19 -31.64 -21.76 -33.92
C LYS A 19 -31.06 -23.10 -33.49
N THR A 20 -30.23 -23.08 -32.45
CA THR A 20 -30.01 -24.12 -31.40
C THR A 20 -28.66 -23.81 -30.77
N ASP A 21 -28.35 -24.02 -29.51
CA ASP A 21 -29.05 -24.20 -28.24
C ASP A 21 -27.94 -23.97 -27.21
N GLY A 22 -28.32 -23.53 -26.00
CA GLY A 22 -27.54 -23.53 -24.76
C GLY A 22 -26.01 -23.48 -24.84
N ASP A 23 -25.43 -22.34 -24.44
CA ASP A 23 -24.05 -22.37 -23.96
C ASP A 23 -23.83 -21.44 -22.77
N ALA A 24 -23.06 -21.98 -21.85
CA ALA A 24 -22.90 -21.54 -20.49
C ALA A 24 -22.27 -20.15 -20.37
N ASN A 25 -22.71 -19.44 -19.34
CA ASN A 25 -22.19 -18.17 -18.88
C ASN A 25 -20.66 -18.26 -18.63
N PRO A 26 -19.79 -17.56 -19.41
CA PRO A 26 -18.33 -17.63 -19.24
C PRO A 26 -17.85 -17.01 -17.92
N LEU A 27 -18.71 -16.26 -17.23
CA LEU A 27 -18.38 -15.52 -16.01
C LEU A 27 -18.38 -16.37 -14.73
N GLN A 28 -18.63 -17.68 -14.80
CA GLN A 28 -18.63 -18.53 -13.61
C GLN A 28 -17.46 -19.52 -13.51
N PHE A 29 -16.62 -19.66 -14.54
CA PHE A 29 -15.45 -20.55 -14.47
C PHE A 29 -14.18 -19.90 -13.90
N LEU A 30 -14.11 -18.57 -13.84
CA LEU A 30 -12.90 -17.84 -13.45
C LEU A 30 -12.85 -17.37 -11.99
N LYS A 31 -13.75 -17.85 -11.13
CA LYS A 31 -13.69 -17.58 -9.68
C LYS A 31 -12.90 -18.63 -8.89
N ARG A 32 -12.61 -19.80 -9.47
CA ARG A 32 -11.96 -20.92 -8.75
C ARG A 32 -10.45 -21.03 -8.95
N ASN A 33 -9.89 -20.49 -10.02
CA ASN A 33 -8.48 -20.76 -10.37
C ASN A 33 -7.48 -19.69 -9.87
N GLY A 34 -7.95 -18.49 -9.49
CA GLY A 34 -7.08 -17.43 -8.94
C GLY A 34 -6.60 -17.71 -7.51
N GLN A 35 -7.47 -18.27 -6.66
CA GLN A 35 -7.10 -18.66 -5.29
C GLN A 35 -6.16 -19.88 -5.26
N ALA A 36 -6.28 -20.80 -6.22
CA ALA A 36 -5.41 -21.97 -6.30
C ALA A 36 -3.97 -21.61 -6.71
N ALA A 37 -3.80 -20.61 -7.57
CA ALA A 37 -2.48 -20.08 -7.92
C ALA A 37 -1.80 -19.39 -6.72
N TRP A 38 -2.59 -18.69 -5.89
CA TRP A 38 -2.10 -18.05 -4.66
C TRP A 38 -1.61 -19.07 -3.61
N GLU A 39 -2.34 -20.17 -3.41
CA GLU A 39 -1.92 -21.24 -2.48
C GLU A 39 -0.76 -22.10 -2.99
N ALA A 40 -0.53 -22.18 -4.31
CA ALA A 40 0.58 -22.91 -4.90
C ALA A 40 1.93 -22.20 -4.69
N VAL A 41 1.96 -20.86 -4.70
CA VAL A 41 3.18 -20.06 -4.51
C VAL A 41 3.64 -20.06 -3.04
N LYS A 42 2.71 -20.11 -2.08
CA LYS A 42 3.04 -20.22 -0.63
C LYS A 42 3.90 -21.44 -0.28
N LYS A 43 3.82 -22.52 -1.07
CA LYS A 43 4.56 -23.77 -0.78
C LYS A 43 6.02 -23.78 -1.22
N GLN A 44 6.51 -22.73 -1.89
CA GLN A 44 7.85 -22.74 -2.48
C GLN A 44 8.89 -21.87 -1.78
N VAL A 45 8.54 -21.15 -0.70
CA VAL A 45 9.49 -20.32 0.06
C VAL A 45 9.50 -20.76 1.52
N ASN A 46 10.25 -21.84 1.78
CA ASN A 46 10.75 -22.18 3.11
C ASN A 46 12.27 -22.29 3.00
N PRO A 47 13.04 -21.23 3.26
CA PRO A 47 14.45 -21.37 3.57
C PRO A 47 14.57 -21.69 5.06
N ASP A 48 14.89 -22.95 5.30
CA ASP A 48 15.45 -23.51 6.52
C ASP A 48 16.63 -22.64 6.98
N PHE A 49 16.42 -21.82 8.02
CA PHE A 49 17.49 -21.00 8.60
C PHE A 49 17.98 -21.69 9.87
N SER A 50 19.04 -22.47 9.69
CA SER A 50 19.79 -23.10 10.76
C SER A 50 20.35 -22.05 11.72
N GLN A 51 20.12 -22.26 13.02
CA GLN A 51 20.81 -21.57 14.10
C GLN A 51 22.29 -21.95 14.06
N GLU A 52 23.16 -20.98 13.82
CA GLU A 52 24.53 -21.03 14.32
C GLU A 52 24.58 -20.16 15.58
N GLU A 53 24.68 -20.83 16.72
CA GLU A 53 25.12 -20.22 17.96
C GLU A 53 26.62 -19.94 17.85
N ASP A 54 27.01 -18.68 18.06
CA ASP A 54 28.40 -18.37 18.37
C ASP A 54 28.47 -17.57 19.67
N ASP A 55 29.32 -18.09 20.55
CA ASP A 55 29.45 -17.84 21.96
C ASP A 55 30.71 -17.00 22.14
N SER A 56 30.59 -15.71 22.50
CA SER A 56 31.75 -14.96 22.96
C SER A 56 31.39 -13.80 23.87
N SER A 57 31.20 -14.15 25.14
CA SER A 57 31.61 -13.41 26.34
C SER A 57 32.62 -12.27 26.11
N LYS A 58 32.29 -11.02 26.49
CA LYS A 58 33.21 -10.13 27.24
C LYS A 58 32.44 -9.17 28.17
N GLN A 59 32.83 -9.27 29.43
CA GLN A 59 32.46 -8.46 30.57
C GLN A 59 32.88 -6.99 30.37
N ASN A 60 32.10 -6.05 30.90
CA ASN A 60 32.68 -4.96 31.67
C ASN A 60 31.72 -4.48 32.75
N LEU A 61 32.25 -4.58 33.96
CA LEU A 61 31.70 -4.24 35.25
C LEU A 61 31.98 -2.74 35.47
N TYR A 62 30.95 -1.91 35.66
CA TYR A 62 31.14 -0.63 36.34
C TYR A 62 30.06 -0.48 37.40
N GLN A 63 30.50 -0.68 38.64
CA GLN A 63 29.80 -0.34 39.86
C GLN A 63 29.90 1.17 40.09
N ASN A 64 28.80 1.73 40.61
CA ASN A 64 28.59 3.12 40.99
C ASN A 64 29.61 3.65 42.02
N PRO A 65 29.59 4.96 42.26
CA PRO A 65 29.54 5.44 43.62
C PRO A 65 28.27 6.25 43.94
N PRO A 66 27.90 6.31 45.23
CA PRO A 66 26.62 6.82 45.73
C PRO A 66 26.67 8.35 45.89
N PHE A 67 25.55 9.02 45.63
CA PHE A 67 25.31 10.35 46.16
C PHE A 67 24.24 10.25 47.24
N ASP A 68 24.69 10.42 48.46
CA ASP A 68 23.91 10.54 49.68
C ASP A 68 23.73 12.03 50.03
N ILE A 69 22.52 12.35 50.51
CA ILE A 69 22.14 13.48 51.39
C ILE A 69 22.00 14.86 50.72
N GLU A 70 20.75 15.35 50.63
CA GLU A 70 20.31 16.39 51.57
C GLU A 70 18.77 16.46 51.64
N ASP A 71 18.24 16.11 52.81
CA ASP A 71 16.93 16.50 53.30
C ASP A 71 16.83 18.03 53.27
N THR A 72 15.78 18.56 52.67
CA THR A 72 15.32 19.92 52.97
C THR A 72 13.80 19.92 52.96
N ASP A 73 13.24 19.66 54.13
CA ASP A 73 11.90 20.09 54.50
C ASP A 73 12.03 20.75 55.89
N PRO A 74 11.59 22.00 56.02
CA PRO A 74 10.83 22.31 57.21
C PRO A 74 9.53 23.05 56.88
N GLU A 75 8.48 22.51 57.48
CA GLU A 75 7.21 23.14 57.84
C GLU A 75 7.21 24.68 57.83
N ASN A 76 6.11 25.24 57.33
CA ASN A 76 5.11 25.96 58.15
C ASN A 76 4.51 27.14 57.37
N SER A 77 3.25 27.01 56.99
CA SER A 77 2.29 28.13 56.96
C SER A 77 0.88 27.56 56.90
N ARG A 78 0.35 27.22 58.08
CA ARG A 78 -1.10 27.23 58.31
C ARG A 78 -1.56 28.68 58.34
N GLU A 79 -2.29 29.13 57.35
CA GLU A 79 -3.28 30.20 57.53
C GLU A 79 -4.62 29.79 56.92
N THR A 80 -5.57 29.62 57.83
CA THR A 80 -7.00 29.51 57.60
C THR A 80 -7.54 30.87 57.16
N ILE A 81 -8.15 30.96 55.97
CA ILE A 81 -9.16 31.99 55.74
C ILE A 81 -10.34 31.43 54.94
N ALA A 82 -11.52 31.72 55.48
CA ALA A 82 -12.85 31.35 55.08
C ALA A 82 -13.24 31.77 53.66
N ASN A 83 -14.13 30.94 53.08
CA ASN A 83 -15.23 31.29 52.18
C ASN A 83 -14.93 32.24 51.02
N THR A 84 -14.85 31.69 49.81
CA THR A 84 -15.45 32.30 48.63
C THR A 84 -15.93 31.17 47.71
N ASP A 85 -17.22 31.20 47.35
CA ASP A 85 -17.83 30.34 46.36
C ASP A 85 -16.94 30.23 45.11
N HIS A 86 -16.36 29.06 44.91
CA HIS A 86 -15.73 28.69 43.65
C HIS A 86 -16.66 27.74 42.93
N GLN A 87 -17.20 28.26 41.83
CA GLN A 87 -17.85 27.52 40.77
C GLN A 87 -17.09 26.23 40.48
N PRO A 88 -17.77 25.13 40.10
CA PRO A 88 -17.08 24.00 39.51
C PRO A 88 -16.41 24.50 38.22
N ILE A 89 -15.10 24.68 38.28
CA ILE A 89 -14.26 24.80 37.10
C ILE A 89 -14.33 23.42 36.47
N THR A 90 -15.24 23.25 35.52
CA THR A 90 -15.17 22.17 34.55
C THR A 90 -13.88 22.41 33.77
N ASP A 91 -12.80 21.75 34.19
CA ASP A 91 -11.59 21.60 33.40
C ASP A 91 -11.98 20.90 32.10
N HIS A 92 -12.40 21.71 31.12
CA HIS A 92 -12.38 21.33 29.73
C HIS A 92 -10.91 21.22 29.33
N GLN A 93 -10.27 20.09 29.69
CA GLN A 93 -9.12 19.64 28.95
C GLN A 93 -9.52 19.67 27.47
N PRO A 94 -8.82 20.44 26.62
CA PRO A 94 -9.04 20.33 25.19
C PRO A 94 -8.74 18.88 24.83
N ILE A 95 -9.78 18.16 24.43
CA ILE A 95 -9.62 16.86 23.78
C ILE A 95 -8.83 17.19 22.51
N TYR A 96 -7.52 17.00 22.55
CA TYR A 96 -6.68 17.03 21.37
C TYR A 96 -7.16 15.86 20.53
N VAL A 97 -8.04 16.15 19.58
CA VAL A 97 -8.36 15.24 18.49
C VAL A 97 -7.08 15.19 17.67
N GLN A 98 -6.22 14.22 17.98
CA GLN A 98 -4.99 13.99 17.25
C GLN A 98 -5.42 13.69 15.82
N GLN A 99 -5.21 14.68 14.93
CA GLN A 99 -5.54 14.54 13.52
C GLN A 99 -4.76 13.33 13.00
N ARG A 100 -5.49 12.28 12.64
CA ARG A 100 -4.89 11.08 12.05
C ARG A 100 -4.31 11.49 10.71
N ILE A 101 -2.99 11.43 10.59
CA ILE A 101 -2.31 11.71 9.34
C ILE A 101 -2.41 10.47 8.46
N THR A 102 -3.00 10.64 7.28
CA THR A 102 -3.03 9.63 6.23
C THR A 102 -1.71 9.68 5.46
N ALA A 103 -1.14 8.50 5.20
CA ALA A 103 0.02 8.36 4.35
C ALA A 103 -0.39 7.76 3.00
N GLU A 104 0.21 8.24 1.93
CA GLU A 104 0.09 7.68 0.59
C GLU A 104 1.32 6.80 0.34
N LEU A 105 1.10 5.50 0.26
CA LEU A 105 2.11 4.52 -0.15
C LEU A 105 2.04 4.36 -1.66
N CYS A 106 3.08 4.83 -2.33
CA CYS A 106 3.23 4.82 -3.77
C CYS A 106 4.22 3.73 -4.17
N LEU A 107 3.82 2.79 -5.02
CA LEU A 107 4.65 1.66 -5.45
C LEU A 107 4.68 1.57 -6.97
N ILE A 108 5.84 1.21 -7.52
CA ILE A 108 5.99 0.77 -8.91
C ILE A 108 6.26 -0.73 -8.90
N VAL A 109 5.32 -1.50 -9.47
CA VAL A 109 5.29 -2.96 -9.44
C VAL A 109 5.05 -3.52 -10.85
N PRO A 110 5.47 -4.77 -11.13
CA PRO A 110 5.12 -5.41 -12.40
C PRO A 110 3.61 -5.54 -12.60
N ALA A 111 3.12 -5.34 -13.82
CA ALA A 111 1.69 -5.39 -14.13
C ALA A 111 0.98 -6.69 -13.73
N TRP A 112 1.66 -7.83 -13.86
CA TRP A 112 1.09 -9.14 -13.52
C TRP A 112 0.68 -9.24 -12.04
N LEU A 113 1.43 -8.57 -11.15
CA LEU A 113 1.22 -8.58 -9.70
C LEU A 113 -0.10 -7.91 -9.29
N VAL A 114 -0.55 -6.94 -10.08
CA VAL A 114 -1.72 -6.08 -9.79
C VAL A 114 -2.82 -6.17 -10.83
N SER A 115 -2.74 -7.17 -11.71
CA SER A 115 -3.68 -7.40 -12.82
C SER A 115 -5.12 -7.61 -12.34
N ASN A 116 -5.29 -8.25 -11.18
CA ASN A 116 -6.56 -8.55 -10.53
C ASN A 116 -7.06 -7.45 -9.57
N LEU A 117 -6.25 -6.42 -9.29
CA LEU A 117 -6.64 -5.35 -8.38
C LEU A 117 -7.44 -4.27 -9.12
N THR A 118 -8.56 -3.82 -8.57
CA THR A 118 -9.41 -2.80 -9.22
C THR A 118 -9.69 -1.67 -8.24
N PRO A 119 -9.11 -0.46 -8.43
CA PRO A 119 -9.44 0.68 -7.59
C PRO A 119 -10.92 1.12 -7.75
N PRO A 120 -11.58 1.58 -6.67
CA PRO A 120 -11.13 1.51 -5.29
C PRO A 120 -11.25 0.09 -4.71
N GLN A 121 -10.23 -0.36 -3.98
CA GLN A 121 -10.22 -1.68 -3.33
C GLN A 121 -9.49 -1.65 -2.00
N THR A 122 -10.09 -2.22 -0.97
CA THR A 122 -9.43 -2.46 0.31
C THR A 122 -8.42 -3.60 0.21
N LEU A 123 -7.21 -3.38 0.73
CA LEU A 123 -6.11 -4.33 0.78
C LEU A 123 -5.79 -4.70 2.23
N THR A 124 -5.55 -5.98 2.48
CA THR A 124 -5.06 -6.43 3.80
C THR A 124 -3.60 -6.06 3.99
N ARG A 125 -3.15 -6.07 5.26
CA ARG A 125 -1.74 -5.84 5.59
C ARG A 125 -0.80 -6.81 4.87
N GLU A 126 -1.19 -8.07 4.74
CA GLU A 126 -0.42 -9.09 4.03
C GLU A 126 -0.30 -8.78 2.53
N GLU A 127 -1.39 -8.34 1.90
CA GLU A 127 -1.39 -7.93 0.49
C GLU A 127 -0.47 -6.71 0.28
N ILE A 128 -0.54 -5.72 1.18
CA ILE A 128 0.34 -4.55 1.12
C ILE A 128 1.81 -4.96 1.32
N CYS A 129 2.11 -5.83 2.29
CA CYS A 129 3.47 -6.34 2.49
C CYS A 129 3.98 -7.07 1.25
N HIS A 130 3.13 -7.89 0.61
CA HIS A 130 3.48 -8.59 -0.62
C HIS A 130 3.77 -7.62 -1.77
N LEU A 131 3.02 -6.53 -1.90
CA LEU A 131 3.29 -5.49 -2.89
C LEU A 131 4.60 -4.76 -2.61
N ILE A 132 4.90 -4.44 -1.34
CA ILE A 132 6.17 -3.82 -0.92
C ILE A 132 7.36 -4.76 -1.24
N ASP A 133 7.21 -6.07 -1.03
CA ASP A 133 8.28 -7.04 -1.27
C ASP A 133 8.59 -7.27 -2.75
N ASN A 134 7.65 -6.93 -3.64
CA ASN A 134 7.78 -7.15 -5.08
C ASN A 134 7.83 -5.83 -5.88
N CYS A 135 7.96 -4.69 -5.22
CA CYS A 135 8.11 -3.40 -5.90
C CYS A 135 9.55 -3.20 -6.39
N ALA A 136 9.68 -2.53 -7.54
CA ALA A 136 10.96 -2.05 -8.03
C ALA A 136 11.33 -0.68 -7.45
N TYR A 137 10.29 0.14 -7.22
CA TYR A 137 10.41 1.47 -6.64
C TYR A 137 9.28 1.73 -5.66
N PHE A 138 9.55 2.54 -4.64
CA PHE A 138 8.55 2.93 -3.65
C PHE A 138 8.84 4.31 -3.06
N CYS A 139 7.78 4.96 -2.57
CA CYS A 139 7.88 6.11 -1.69
C CYS A 139 6.63 6.17 -0.81
N CYS A 140 6.75 6.80 0.35
CA CYS A 140 5.63 7.03 1.25
C CYS A 140 5.66 8.49 1.70
N LEU A 141 4.59 9.21 1.38
CA LEU A 141 4.49 10.66 1.58
C LEU A 141 3.11 11.02 2.14
N PRO A 142 2.96 12.22 2.74
CA PRO A 142 1.64 12.74 3.05
C PRO A 142 0.89 13.12 1.76
N SER A 143 -0.44 13.03 1.77
CA SER A 143 -1.28 13.26 0.57
C SER A 143 -1.09 14.62 -0.10
N ARG A 144 -0.62 15.63 0.65
CA ARG A 144 -0.33 16.99 0.13
C ARG A 144 0.84 17.06 -0.86
N ASP A 145 1.77 16.11 -0.82
CA ASP A 145 3.00 16.14 -1.63
C ASP A 145 2.88 15.25 -2.88
N LEU A 146 1.71 14.63 -3.08
CA LEU A 146 1.44 13.63 -4.10
C LEU A 146 1.37 14.21 -5.53
N ASP A 147 0.74 15.37 -5.69
CA ASP A 147 0.54 15.99 -7.01
C ASP A 147 1.87 16.22 -7.74
N SER A 148 2.92 16.59 -6.99
CA SER A 148 4.25 16.81 -7.56
C SER A 148 4.91 15.49 -8.00
N LEU A 149 4.67 14.40 -7.27
CA LEU A 149 5.19 13.08 -7.61
C LEU A 149 4.54 12.55 -8.91
N GLU A 150 3.22 12.69 -9.02
CA GLU A 150 2.45 12.08 -10.11
C GLU A 150 2.55 12.85 -11.43
N GLN A 151 2.81 14.15 -11.39
CA GLN A 151 3.03 14.97 -12.59
C GLN A 151 4.21 14.49 -13.45
N ASP A 152 5.23 13.91 -12.81
CA ASP A 152 6.43 13.43 -13.51
C ASP A 152 6.29 12.00 -14.07
N LEU A 153 5.22 11.29 -13.68
CA LEU A 153 4.92 9.96 -14.21
C LEU A 153 4.31 10.08 -15.61
N GLN A 154 4.63 9.12 -16.47
CA GLN A 154 4.08 9.05 -17.83
C GLN A 154 3.14 7.85 -17.97
N PRO A 155 1.86 7.98 -17.56
CA PRO A 155 0.89 6.90 -17.72
C PRO A 155 0.54 6.67 -19.19
N THR A 156 0.08 5.46 -19.50
CA THR A 156 -0.49 5.10 -20.80
C THR A 156 -1.94 4.65 -20.64
N SER A 157 -2.72 4.80 -21.71
CA SER A 157 -4.12 4.32 -21.80
C SER A 157 -4.22 2.85 -22.25
N GLU A 158 -3.09 2.20 -22.52
CA GLU A 158 -3.05 0.78 -22.84
C GLU A 158 -3.61 -0.09 -21.69
N PRO A 159 -4.29 -1.21 -22.00
CA PRO A 159 -4.77 -2.10 -20.97
C PRO A 159 -3.61 -2.73 -20.19
N ILE A 160 -3.75 -2.80 -18.87
CA ILE A 160 -2.77 -3.45 -17.98
C ILE A 160 -2.69 -4.98 -18.24
N LEU A 161 -3.77 -5.57 -18.78
CA LEU A 161 -3.88 -7.00 -18.98
C LEU A 161 -2.80 -7.51 -19.95
N HIS A 162 -1.97 -8.44 -19.46
CA HIS A 162 -0.84 -9.05 -20.20
C HIS A 162 0.32 -8.11 -20.55
N SER A 163 0.42 -6.95 -19.91
CA SER A 163 1.58 -6.07 -20.09
C SER A 163 2.81 -6.60 -19.34
N GLU A 164 3.98 -6.48 -19.96
CA GLU A 164 5.28 -6.67 -19.29
C GLU A 164 5.77 -5.38 -18.61
N ARG A 165 5.04 -4.27 -18.77
CA ARG A 165 5.42 -2.97 -18.22
C ARG A 165 5.10 -2.86 -16.73
N ASP A 166 5.76 -1.89 -16.10
CA ASP A 166 5.50 -1.54 -14.72
C ASP A 166 4.23 -0.71 -14.57
N VAL A 167 3.61 -0.85 -13.40
CA VAL A 167 2.38 -0.20 -12.99
C VAL A 167 2.67 0.60 -11.73
N TYR A 168 2.24 1.86 -11.75
CA TYR A 168 2.15 2.68 -10.56
C TYR A 168 0.86 2.34 -9.81
N ILE A 169 0.96 2.13 -8.50
CA ILE A 169 -0.18 2.02 -7.59
C ILE A 169 -0.04 2.99 -6.43
N ARG A 170 -1.17 3.54 -6.00
CA ARG A 170 -1.29 4.38 -4.80
C ARG A 170 -2.21 3.72 -3.79
N ILE A 171 -1.70 3.50 -2.59
CA ILE A 171 -2.44 2.91 -1.47
C ILE A 171 -2.48 3.94 -0.35
N GLN A 172 -3.68 4.35 0.04
CA GLN A 172 -3.88 5.20 1.19
C GLN A 172 -3.86 4.33 2.46
N ILE A 173 -3.07 4.76 3.45
CA ILE A 173 -2.93 4.11 4.75
C ILE A 173 -3.36 5.10 5.82
N GLU A 174 -4.45 4.79 6.53
CA GLU A 174 -4.82 5.51 7.74
C GLU A 174 -3.74 5.31 8.82
N ASN A 175 -3.54 6.32 9.68
CA ASN A 175 -2.54 6.29 10.75
C ASN A 175 -1.11 5.89 10.28
N GLY A 176 -0.79 6.14 9.02
CA GLY A 176 0.47 5.78 8.39
C GLY A 176 1.61 6.77 8.61
N GLU A 177 1.48 7.72 9.54
CA GLU A 177 2.45 8.80 9.76
C GLU A 177 3.88 8.27 9.94
N ASP A 178 4.04 7.17 10.67
CA ASP A 178 5.34 6.54 10.91
C ASP A 178 5.99 5.98 9.63
N MET A 179 5.22 5.74 8.57
CA MET A 179 5.71 5.22 7.29
C MET A 179 6.31 6.30 6.39
N ILE A 180 5.96 7.57 6.62
CA ILE A 180 6.40 8.71 5.81
C ILE A 180 7.93 8.83 5.84
N ASP A 181 8.51 9.20 4.69
CA ASP A 181 9.95 9.38 4.48
C ASP A 181 10.82 8.14 4.78
N ASN A 182 10.20 6.96 4.90
CA ASN A 182 10.97 5.74 5.07
C ASN A 182 11.69 5.37 3.76
N SER A 183 12.99 5.15 3.87
CA SER A 183 13.86 4.81 2.74
C SER A 183 14.06 3.30 2.53
N SER A 184 13.33 2.45 3.25
CA SER A 184 13.49 0.98 3.17
C SER A 184 12.16 0.22 3.18
N CYS A 185 12.06 -0.85 2.38
CA CYS A 185 10.92 -1.77 2.43
C CYS A 185 10.73 -2.41 3.81
N TYR A 186 11.82 -2.81 4.47
CA TYR A 186 11.75 -3.36 5.83
C TYR A 186 11.13 -2.37 6.81
N GLY A 187 11.55 -1.10 6.74
CA GLY A 187 11.01 -0.02 7.57
C GLY A 187 9.53 0.22 7.32
N LEU A 188 9.09 0.25 6.05
CA LEU A 188 7.67 0.36 5.71
C LEU A 188 6.86 -0.79 6.29
N LYS A 189 7.29 -2.05 6.08
CA LYS A 189 6.56 -3.21 6.58
C LYS A 189 6.45 -3.26 8.11
N LYS A 190 7.50 -2.83 8.80
CA LYS A 190 7.53 -2.79 10.27
C LYS A 190 6.59 -1.71 10.83
N ARG A 191 6.43 -0.60 10.11
CA ARG A 191 5.63 0.56 10.53
C ARG A 191 4.21 0.58 9.96
N LEU A 192 3.87 -0.38 9.10
CA LEU A 192 2.48 -0.62 8.70
C LEU A 192 1.61 -0.83 9.95
N PRO A 193 0.51 -0.07 10.10
CA PRO A 193 -0.43 -0.24 11.19
C PRO A 193 -0.92 -1.70 11.29
N GLN A 194 -1.00 -2.24 12.51
CA GLN A 194 -1.31 -3.66 12.71
C GLN A 194 -2.78 -4.02 12.48
N THR A 195 -3.68 -3.08 12.69
CA THR A 195 -5.13 -3.31 12.68
C THR A 195 -5.83 -2.78 11.44
N GLU A 196 -5.09 -2.11 10.54
CA GLU A 196 -5.71 -1.32 9.48
C GLU A 196 -5.46 -1.92 8.11
N THR A 197 -6.48 -1.81 7.29
CA THR A 197 -6.44 -2.10 5.86
C THR A 197 -6.04 -0.84 5.11
N GLY A 198 -5.33 -1.00 4.00
CA GLY A 198 -5.08 0.11 3.08
C GLY A 198 -6.16 0.20 2.01
N GLU A 199 -6.39 1.39 1.46
CA GLU A 199 -7.27 1.58 0.31
C GLU A 199 -6.45 1.82 -0.96
N LEU A 200 -6.53 0.90 -1.91
CA LEU A 200 -5.98 1.11 -3.25
C LEU A 200 -6.80 2.21 -3.95
N GLN A 201 -6.21 3.39 -4.10
CA GLN A 201 -6.82 4.56 -4.71
C GLN A 201 -6.58 4.61 -6.21
N GLU A 202 -5.38 4.20 -6.66
CA GLU A 202 -4.98 4.37 -8.06
C GLU A 202 -4.14 3.20 -8.58
N ARG A 203 -4.29 2.95 -9.88
CA ARG A 203 -3.54 1.95 -10.64
C ARG A 203 -3.36 2.42 -12.08
N LEU A 204 -2.13 2.81 -12.44
CA LEU A 204 -1.79 3.36 -13.76
C LEU A 204 -0.67 2.54 -14.43
N LEU A 205 -0.89 2.11 -15.66
CA LEU A 205 0.18 1.51 -16.47
C LEU A 205 1.17 2.60 -16.88
N LEU A 206 2.46 2.39 -16.68
CA LEU A 206 3.48 3.36 -17.06
C LEU A 206 3.99 3.08 -18.48
N ALA A 207 4.14 4.14 -19.27
CA ALA A 207 4.75 4.07 -20.61
C ALA A 207 6.25 3.78 -20.52
N ASN A 208 6.90 4.35 -19.51
CA ASN A 208 8.30 4.16 -19.15
C ASN A 208 8.50 4.55 -17.68
N LEU A 209 9.72 4.43 -17.18
CA LEU A 209 10.06 4.74 -15.80
C LEU A 209 10.49 6.20 -15.55
N SER A 210 10.06 7.16 -16.36
CA SER A 210 10.28 8.60 -16.07
C SER A 210 9.59 8.99 -14.76
N GLY A 211 10.17 9.95 -14.02
CA GLY A 211 9.66 10.35 -12.70
C GLY A 211 10.14 9.47 -11.54
N ARG A 212 10.76 8.31 -11.81
CA ARG A 212 11.25 7.39 -10.77
C ARG A 212 12.31 7.98 -9.83
N GLN A 213 12.95 9.09 -10.19
CA GLN A 213 13.99 9.72 -9.38
C GLN A 213 13.48 10.21 -8.01
N HIS A 214 12.17 10.37 -7.87
CA HIS A 214 11.50 10.73 -6.61
C HIS A 214 11.20 9.51 -5.72
N PHE A 215 11.46 8.30 -6.21
CA PHE A 215 11.22 7.05 -5.50
C PHE A 215 12.53 6.44 -5.00
N ASN A 216 12.44 5.72 -3.89
CA ASN A 216 13.49 4.81 -3.45
C ASN A 216 13.52 3.58 -4.38
N ARG A 217 14.71 3.11 -4.70
CA ARG A 217 14.94 1.90 -5.51
C ARG A 217 15.35 0.74 -4.61
N ILE A 218 14.84 -0.45 -4.91
CA ILE A 218 15.25 -1.72 -4.27
C ILE A 218 16.51 -2.29 -4.90
#